data_AF-A0A7M2J825-F1
#
_entry.id   AF-A0A7M2J825-F1
#
_cell.length_a   1.000
_cell.length_b   1.000
_cell.length_c   1.000
_cell.angle_alpha   90.00
_cell.angle_beta   90.00
_cell.angle_gamma   90.00
#
_symmetry.space_group_name_H-M   'P 1'
#
loop_
_entity.id
_entity.type
_entity.pdbx_description
1 polymer ?
#
loop_
_entity_poly.entity_id
_entity_poly.type
_entity_poly.pdbx_seq_one_letter_code
_entity_poly.pdbx_strand_id
1 'polypeptide(L)'
;MKTINNTLAGQVSANIELGGSIHPFVSTYTSATLKDHHVVIKASQAVFSPFRIYTVELKIANGAKPGPYPLDGKPGNTVGLAYDPPTTVQLDSYRDIEGEFTLTETASEQQIDGTFYCTAKSLNPEIRDLATFTEGKVSFRSETSHRQSTGYLRGTLNLPTPDFSSSKPHMSFTEPGFLQVVANDDNDDKNAPRHLWLHIPTSKLGEKTLPISPSEDGDTAVVTLIAKVFYRATSGTVNFTYDEHLKKLTGTLNFSVSGPGHDDVVFSDGSFEITGLSEA
;
A
#
# COMPACT_ATOMS: atom_id res chain seq x y z
N MET A 1 -17.87 -19.61 7.97
CA MET A 1 -17.16 -18.50 7.30
C MET A 1 -16.68 -17.55 8.39
N LYS A 2 -15.36 -17.45 8.60
CA LYS A 2 -14.77 -16.54 9.59
C LYS A 2 -14.47 -15.23 8.87
N THR A 3 -15.10 -14.15 9.34
CA THR A 3 -15.00 -12.80 8.78
C THR A 3 -13.57 -12.27 8.92
N ILE A 4 -13.02 -11.72 7.82
CA ILE A 4 -11.71 -11.07 7.82
C ILE A 4 -11.87 -9.67 8.45
N ASN A 5 -11.36 -9.52 9.67
CA ASN A 5 -11.19 -8.22 10.32
C ASN A 5 -9.97 -7.54 9.68
N ASN A 6 -10.22 -6.49 8.88
CA ASN A 6 -9.15 -5.59 8.44
C ASN A 6 -9.08 -4.48 9.49
N THR A 7 -8.07 -4.53 10.35
CA THR A 7 -7.84 -3.56 11.41
C THR A 7 -6.73 -2.61 11.00
N LEU A 8 -7.05 -1.32 10.89
CA LEU A 8 -6.11 -0.22 10.63
C LEU A 8 -5.83 0.53 11.95
N ALA A 9 -4.54 0.60 12.31
CA ALA A 9 -3.79 1.65 13.02
C ALA A 9 -2.40 1.07 13.38
N GLY A 10 -1.35 1.54 12.70
CA GLY A 10 0.03 1.13 12.95
C GLY A 10 1.02 1.70 11.94
N GLN A 11 2.22 2.02 12.39
CA GLN A 11 3.28 2.61 11.58
C GLN A 11 4.41 1.59 11.40
N VAL A 12 4.91 1.46 10.17
CA VAL A 12 6.18 0.82 9.86
C VAL A 12 7.14 1.89 9.36
N SER A 13 8.33 1.94 9.94
CA SER A 13 9.38 2.88 9.52
C SER A 13 10.72 2.18 9.43
N ALA A 14 11.57 2.61 8.49
CA ALA A 14 12.95 2.16 8.37
C ALA A 14 13.75 3.13 7.48
N ASN A 15 15.08 3.12 7.56
CA ASN A 15 15.91 3.67 6.50
C ASN A 15 16.22 2.53 5.51
N ILE A 16 15.83 2.71 4.25
CA ILE A 16 16.02 1.72 3.19
C ILE A 16 17.15 2.21 2.27
N GLU A 17 18.24 1.45 2.19
CA GLU A 17 19.31 1.68 1.22
C GLU A 17 19.18 0.69 0.06
N LEU A 18 19.14 1.19 -1.17
CA LEU A 18 19.17 0.35 -2.38
C LEU A 18 19.91 1.09 -3.50
N GLY A 19 20.88 0.42 -4.12
CA GLY A 19 21.66 1.01 -5.23
C GLY A 19 22.39 2.29 -4.84
N GLY A 20 22.84 2.40 -3.57
CA GLY A 20 23.51 3.59 -3.02
C GLY A 20 22.58 4.77 -2.69
N SER A 21 21.26 4.63 -2.88
CA SER A 21 20.26 5.63 -2.48
C SER A 21 19.66 5.25 -1.14
N ILE A 22 19.64 6.19 -0.18
CA ILE A 22 18.99 6.02 1.12
C ILE A 22 17.64 6.71 1.09
N HIS A 23 16.59 5.97 1.46
CA HIS A 23 15.21 6.43 1.51
C HIS A 23 14.64 6.26 2.93
N PRO A 24 14.26 7.35 3.64
CA PRO A 24 13.54 7.24 4.88
C PRO A 24 12.10 6.79 4.61
N PHE A 25 11.82 5.54 4.93
CA PHE A 25 10.50 4.95 4.81
C PHE A 25 9.69 5.20 6.08
N VAL A 26 8.53 5.83 5.91
CA VAL A 26 7.48 5.94 6.93
C VAL A 26 6.16 5.64 6.24
N SER A 27 5.51 4.55 6.63
CA SER A 27 4.26 4.12 6.01
C SER A 27 3.16 5.17 6.18
N THR A 28 2.52 5.56 5.07
CA THR A 28 1.29 6.39 5.06
C THR A 28 0.02 5.54 4.93
N TYR A 29 0.20 4.24 4.70
CA TYR A 29 -0.85 3.24 4.69
C TYR A 29 -0.28 1.94 5.27
N THR A 30 -0.97 1.37 6.25
CA THR A 30 -0.59 0.07 6.85
C THR A 30 -1.84 -0.76 7.03
N SER A 31 -1.80 -2.02 6.61
CA SER A 31 -2.87 -2.99 6.86
C SER A 31 -2.31 -4.25 7.49
N ALA A 32 -3.06 -4.84 8.42
CA ALA A 32 -2.75 -6.15 8.98
C ALA A 32 -3.87 -7.13 8.63
N THR A 33 -3.49 -8.33 8.21
CA THR A 33 -4.43 -9.42 7.91
C THR A 33 -3.94 -10.73 8.47
N LEU A 34 -4.83 -11.56 9.03
CA LEU A 34 -4.48 -12.93 9.37
C LEU A 34 -4.57 -13.82 8.13
N LYS A 35 -3.45 -14.43 7.74
CA LYS A 35 -3.36 -15.38 6.63
C LYS A 35 -2.48 -16.56 7.04
N ASP A 36 -3.02 -17.78 6.92
CA ASP A 36 -2.27 -19.02 7.17
C ASP A 36 -1.50 -19.01 8.51
N HIS A 37 -2.19 -18.56 9.58
CA HIS A 37 -1.67 -18.42 10.96
C HIS A 37 -0.56 -17.38 11.13
N HIS A 38 -0.36 -16.52 10.15
CA HIS A 38 0.54 -15.37 10.23
C HIS A 38 -0.27 -14.08 10.15
N VAL A 39 0.14 -13.10 10.94
CA VAL A 39 -0.27 -11.72 10.75
C VAL A 39 0.64 -11.13 9.66
N VAL A 40 0.04 -10.77 8.54
CA VAL A 40 0.72 -10.13 7.42
C VAL A 40 0.44 -8.63 7.51
N ILE A 41 1.47 -7.86 7.84
CA ILE A 41 1.46 -6.40 7.80
C ILE A 41 1.97 -5.97 6.44
N LYS A 42 1.14 -5.28 5.66
CA LYS A 42 1.55 -4.57 4.45
C LYS A 42 1.56 -3.08 4.76
N ALA A 43 2.74 -2.48 4.64
CA ALA A 43 2.96 -1.07 4.87
C ALA A 43 3.48 -0.42 3.59
N SER A 44 2.89 0.70 3.21
CA SER A 44 3.20 1.40 1.98
C SER A 44 3.38 2.89 2.22
N GLN A 45 4.25 3.51 1.43
CA GLN A 45 4.48 4.95 1.42
C GLN A 45 4.41 5.45 -0.02
N ALA A 46 3.53 6.42 -0.27
CA ALA A 46 3.56 7.21 -1.48
C ALA A 46 4.52 8.39 -1.30
N VAL A 47 5.46 8.57 -2.21
CA VAL A 47 6.37 9.71 -2.29
C VAL A 47 6.11 10.45 -3.60
N PHE A 48 6.21 11.77 -3.59
CA PHE A 48 6.00 12.64 -4.76
C PHE A 48 7.30 13.37 -5.13
N SER A 49 7.38 13.84 -6.36
CA SER A 49 8.49 14.54 -7.00
C SER A 49 9.80 13.72 -7.09
N PRO A 50 9.82 12.58 -7.82
CA PRO A 50 8.74 12.00 -8.63
C PRO A 50 7.91 10.95 -7.86
N PHE A 51 6.73 10.61 -8.39
CA PHE A 51 5.77 9.74 -7.75
C PHE A 51 6.28 8.31 -7.69
N ARG A 52 6.26 7.74 -6.49
CA ARG A 52 6.74 6.40 -6.17
C ARG A 52 5.88 5.79 -5.07
N ILE A 53 5.67 4.48 -5.13
CA ILE A 53 5.07 3.73 -4.02
C ILE A 53 6.08 2.69 -3.56
N TYR A 54 6.49 2.80 -2.30
CA TYR A 54 7.34 1.83 -1.63
C TYR A 54 6.44 0.91 -0.81
N THR A 55 6.69 -0.41 -0.82
CA THR A 55 5.92 -1.34 0.01
C THR A 55 6.83 -2.28 0.78
N VAL A 56 6.62 -2.39 2.09
CA VAL A 56 7.26 -3.34 2.99
C VAL A 56 6.19 -4.29 3.50
N GLU A 57 6.43 -5.59 3.38
CA GLU A 57 5.58 -6.63 3.95
C GLU A 57 6.32 -7.32 5.09
N LEU A 58 5.69 -7.39 6.27
CA LEU A 58 6.14 -8.20 7.39
C LEU A 58 5.16 -9.35 7.58
N LYS A 59 5.68 -10.57 7.64
CA LYS A 59 4.90 -11.77 7.93
C LYS A 59 5.34 -12.32 9.28
N ILE A 60 4.47 -12.30 10.28
CA ILE A 60 4.80 -12.68 11.66
C ILE A 60 3.82 -13.77 12.12
N ALA A 61 4.31 -14.89 12.66
CA ALA A 61 3.45 -15.95 13.16
C ALA A 61 2.57 -15.44 14.31
N ASN A 62 1.26 -15.72 14.23
CA ASN A 62 0.32 -15.34 15.26
C ASN A 62 0.63 -16.09 16.56
N GLY A 63 0.73 -15.37 17.68
CA GLY A 63 1.15 -15.91 18.97
C GLY A 63 2.66 -16.06 19.15
N ALA A 64 3.49 -15.55 18.23
CA ALA A 64 4.94 -15.49 18.41
C ALA A 64 5.26 -14.72 19.70
N LYS A 65 6.09 -15.31 20.56
CA LYS A 65 6.46 -14.72 21.86
C LYS A 65 7.42 -13.54 21.68
N PRO A 66 7.55 -12.66 22.68
CA PRO A 66 8.61 -11.65 22.69
C PRO A 66 10.00 -12.28 22.53
N GLY A 67 10.88 -11.62 21.80
CA GLY A 67 12.25 -12.07 21.55
C GLY A 67 12.71 -11.89 20.10
N PRO A 68 13.98 -12.24 19.84
CA PRO A 68 14.58 -12.14 18.52
C PRO A 68 14.18 -13.31 17.61
N TYR A 69 14.01 -13.01 16.32
CA TYR A 69 13.74 -13.95 15.25
C TYR A 69 14.64 -13.64 14.05
N PRO A 70 15.25 -14.66 13.44
CA PRO A 70 16.09 -14.45 12.27
C PRO A 70 15.27 -14.02 11.06
N LEU A 71 15.81 -13.07 10.30
CA LEU A 71 15.35 -12.69 8.96
C LEU A 71 16.33 -13.27 7.93
N ASP A 72 16.35 -14.61 7.80
CA ASP A 72 17.30 -15.35 6.95
C ASP A 72 16.68 -15.98 5.70
N GLY A 73 15.45 -15.60 5.36
CA GLY A 73 14.75 -16.04 4.14
C GLY A 73 14.32 -17.50 4.12
N LYS A 74 14.49 -18.25 5.22
CA LYS A 74 14.14 -19.67 5.25
C LYS A 74 12.63 -19.90 5.25
N PRO A 75 12.13 -20.88 4.48
CA PRO A 75 10.74 -21.27 4.54
C PRO A 75 10.34 -21.70 5.96
N GLY A 76 9.21 -21.17 6.45
CA GLY A 76 8.66 -21.53 7.75
C GLY A 76 9.20 -20.71 8.94
N ASN A 77 10.02 -19.68 8.68
CA ASN A 77 10.41 -18.74 9.72
C ASN A 77 9.20 -18.09 10.39
N THR A 78 9.32 -17.86 11.70
CA THR A 78 8.33 -17.14 12.50
C THR A 78 8.11 -15.72 11.98
N VAL A 79 9.17 -15.09 11.48
CA VAL A 79 9.12 -13.76 10.89
C VAL A 79 9.77 -13.78 9.50
N GLY A 80 9.21 -13.04 8.55
CA GLY A 80 9.82 -12.79 7.25
C GLY A 80 9.53 -11.37 6.78
N LEU A 81 10.38 -10.86 5.87
CA LEU A 81 10.28 -9.51 5.33
C LEU A 81 10.32 -9.56 3.80
N ALA A 82 9.42 -8.81 3.19
CA ALA A 82 9.44 -8.49 1.77
C ALA A 82 9.57 -7.00 1.54
N TYR A 83 10.14 -6.64 0.41
CA TYR A 83 10.18 -5.27 -0.04
C TYR A 83 9.96 -5.17 -1.54
N ASP A 84 8.97 -4.37 -1.93
CA ASP A 84 8.73 -4.02 -3.32
C ASP A 84 9.24 -2.59 -3.54
N PRO A 85 10.42 -2.42 -4.19
CA PRO A 85 10.92 -1.11 -4.54
C PRO A 85 10.02 -0.43 -5.57
N PRO A 86 10.05 0.91 -5.62
CA PRO A 86 9.14 1.67 -6.46
C PRO A 86 9.28 1.31 -7.93
N THR A 87 8.16 1.30 -8.65
CA THR A 87 8.11 1.20 -10.12
C THR A 87 8.75 -0.05 -10.74
N THR A 88 9.00 -1.09 -9.95
CA THR A 88 9.56 -2.36 -10.44
C THR A 88 8.47 -3.34 -10.83
N VAL A 89 8.79 -4.34 -11.66
CA VAL A 89 7.85 -5.43 -11.92
C VAL A 89 7.66 -6.18 -10.59
N GLN A 90 6.45 -6.67 -10.28
CA GLN A 90 6.22 -7.37 -9.00
C GLN A 90 7.18 -8.57 -8.78
N LEU A 91 7.74 -9.11 -9.86
CA LEU A 91 8.75 -10.17 -9.84
C LEU A 91 10.13 -9.72 -9.32
N ASP A 92 10.43 -8.42 -9.33
CA ASP A 92 11.67 -7.84 -8.82
C ASP A 92 11.65 -7.59 -7.30
N SER A 93 10.60 -8.07 -6.61
CA SER A 93 10.47 -8.01 -5.14
C SER A 93 11.71 -8.56 -4.43
N TYR A 94 12.01 -8.02 -3.26
CA TYR A 94 13.15 -8.38 -2.43
C TYR A 94 12.67 -9.21 -1.24
N ARG A 95 13.45 -10.22 -0.84
CA ARG A 95 13.20 -11.05 0.34
C ARG A 95 14.38 -11.03 1.28
N ASP A 96 14.11 -11.10 2.57
CA ASP A 96 15.14 -11.19 3.60
C ASP A 96 16.13 -12.33 3.35
N ILE A 97 17.40 -12.08 3.61
CA ILE A 97 18.48 -13.08 3.54
C ILE A 97 19.38 -13.07 4.77
N GLU A 98 19.43 -11.95 5.50
CA GLU A 98 20.19 -11.81 6.74
C GLU A 98 19.61 -10.67 7.57
N GLY A 99 19.51 -10.84 8.88
CA GLY A 99 19.01 -9.81 9.78
C GLY A 99 18.31 -10.39 11.00
N GLU A 100 17.70 -9.50 11.76
CA GLU A 100 16.92 -9.86 12.95
C GLU A 100 15.68 -8.99 13.05
N PHE A 101 14.59 -9.62 13.46
CA PHE A 101 13.38 -8.97 13.94
C PHE A 101 13.23 -9.28 15.43
N THR A 102 13.16 -8.26 16.29
CA THR A 102 12.90 -8.42 17.72
C THR A 102 11.48 -7.96 18.05
N LEU A 103 10.64 -8.92 18.48
CA LEU A 103 9.30 -8.64 19.02
C LEU A 103 9.42 -8.20 20.48
N THR A 104 8.77 -7.09 20.83
CA THR A 104 8.69 -6.62 22.23
C THR A 104 7.54 -7.25 22.99
N GLU A 105 6.47 -7.63 22.30
CA GLU A 105 5.26 -8.24 22.86
C GLU A 105 4.82 -9.48 22.06
N THR A 106 3.85 -10.23 22.58
CA THR A 106 3.31 -11.40 21.84
C THR A 106 2.54 -10.93 20.63
N ALA A 107 2.92 -11.40 19.44
CA ALA A 107 2.27 -10.99 18.20
C ALA A 107 0.82 -11.49 18.12
N SER A 108 -0.08 -10.61 17.69
CA SER A 108 -1.49 -10.95 17.43
C SER A 108 -2.06 -10.10 16.29
N GLU A 109 -3.24 -10.47 15.79
CA GLU A 109 -3.98 -9.67 14.79
C GLU A 109 -4.27 -8.23 15.26
N GLN A 110 -4.25 -8.00 16.56
CA GLN A 110 -4.55 -6.71 17.16
C GLN A 110 -3.29 -5.96 17.58
N GLN A 111 -2.15 -6.63 17.62
CA GLN A 111 -0.96 -6.03 18.22
C GLN A 111 0.32 -6.66 17.69
N ILE A 112 1.19 -5.82 17.14
CA ILE A 112 2.56 -6.13 16.79
C ILE A 112 3.41 -4.92 17.14
N ASP A 113 4.36 -5.10 18.05
CA ASP A 113 5.37 -4.10 18.35
C ASP A 113 6.75 -4.76 18.26
N GLY A 114 7.67 -4.11 17.55
CA GLY A 114 9.00 -4.66 17.35
C GLY A 114 9.95 -3.76 16.57
N THR A 115 11.21 -4.18 16.53
CA THR A 115 12.26 -3.52 15.77
C THR A 115 12.94 -4.51 14.84
N PHE A 116 13.49 -4.04 13.73
CA PHE A 116 14.18 -4.89 12.78
C PHE A 116 15.34 -4.20 12.08
N TYR A 117 16.29 -5.01 11.63
CA TYR A 117 17.27 -4.66 10.62
C TYR A 117 17.43 -5.86 9.70
N CYS A 118 17.65 -5.61 8.41
CA CYS A 118 17.60 -6.69 7.42
C CYS A 118 18.41 -6.31 6.17
N THR A 119 19.06 -7.28 5.59
CA THR A 119 19.51 -7.27 4.20
C THR A 119 18.56 -8.15 3.40
N ALA A 120 18.03 -7.63 2.30
CA ALA A 120 17.13 -8.33 1.41
C ALA A 120 17.71 -8.39 -0.01
N LYS A 121 17.39 -9.46 -0.73
CA LYS A 121 17.86 -9.72 -2.10
C LYS A 121 16.68 -9.83 -3.05
N SER A 122 16.83 -9.30 -4.27
CA SER A 122 15.83 -9.43 -5.32
C SER A 122 15.58 -10.91 -5.67
N LEU A 123 14.31 -11.24 -5.91
CA LEU A 123 13.89 -12.50 -6.49
C LEU A 123 14.27 -12.61 -7.97
N ASN A 124 14.52 -11.49 -8.64
CA ASN A 124 15.08 -11.48 -9.98
C ASN A 124 16.61 -11.69 -9.90
N PRO A 125 17.16 -12.82 -10.40
CA PRO A 125 18.58 -13.14 -10.27
C PRO A 125 19.50 -12.21 -11.07
N GLU A 126 18.96 -11.43 -12.02
CA GLU A 126 19.73 -10.46 -12.79
C GLU A 126 20.02 -9.19 -11.98
N ILE A 127 19.18 -8.87 -10.99
CA ILE A 127 19.36 -7.74 -10.09
C ILE A 127 20.27 -8.15 -8.93
N ARG A 128 21.44 -7.53 -8.85
CA ARG A 128 22.48 -7.88 -7.85
C ARG A 128 22.53 -6.96 -6.65
N ASP A 129 21.92 -5.77 -6.74
CA ASP A 129 21.87 -4.84 -5.63
C ASP A 129 21.10 -5.46 -4.46
N LEU A 130 21.53 -5.13 -3.24
CA LEU A 130 20.87 -5.54 -2.01
C LEU A 130 20.09 -4.35 -1.46
N ALA A 131 18.94 -4.64 -0.86
CA ALA A 131 18.19 -3.65 -0.10
C ALA A 131 18.54 -3.81 1.39
N THR A 132 19.08 -2.78 2.02
CA THR A 132 19.44 -2.78 3.44
C THR A 132 18.45 -1.94 4.23
N PHE A 133 17.87 -2.53 5.26
CA PHE A 133 16.95 -1.92 6.21
C PHE A 133 17.66 -1.68 7.52
N THR A 134 17.71 -0.42 7.95
CA THR A 134 18.24 -0.02 9.26
C THR A 134 17.20 0.74 10.04
N GLU A 135 17.33 0.74 11.37
CA GLU A 135 16.41 1.43 12.29
C GLU A 135 14.93 1.06 12.09
N GLY A 136 14.69 -0.18 11.64
CA GLY A 136 13.36 -0.69 11.37
C GLY A 136 12.52 -0.75 12.64
N LYS A 137 11.28 -0.25 12.56
CA LYS A 137 10.29 -0.30 13.63
C LYS A 137 8.95 -0.68 13.03
N VAL A 138 8.21 -1.49 13.77
CA VAL A 138 6.79 -1.70 13.55
C VAL A 138 6.08 -1.46 14.87
N SER A 139 5.06 -0.61 14.83
CA SER A 139 4.12 -0.48 15.92
C SER A 139 2.73 -0.54 15.33
N PHE A 140 2.01 -1.60 15.64
CA PHE A 140 0.66 -1.85 15.19
C PHE A 140 -0.16 -2.19 16.42
N ARG A 141 -1.16 -1.35 16.68
CA ARG A 141 -2.15 -1.58 17.74
C ARG A 141 -3.51 -1.29 17.15
N SER A 142 -4.29 -2.34 16.99
CA SER A 142 -5.69 -2.25 16.60
C SER A 142 -6.47 -1.65 17.77
N GLU A 143 -6.50 -0.33 17.88
CA GLU A 143 -7.55 0.33 18.64
C GLU A 143 -8.88 0.05 17.95
N THR A 144 -9.70 -0.82 18.55
CA THR A 144 -11.10 -0.96 18.20
C THR A 144 -11.77 0.38 18.43
N SER A 145 -12.24 1.03 17.35
CA SER A 145 -12.95 2.32 17.31
C SER A 145 -12.03 3.53 17.54
N HIS A 146 -11.67 4.34 16.53
CA HIS A 146 -12.56 5.43 16.08
C HIS A 146 -12.20 6.07 14.71
N ARG A 147 -11.30 5.52 13.90
CA ARG A 147 -10.83 6.20 12.68
C ARG A 147 -10.54 5.28 11.51
N GLN A 148 -11.56 4.55 11.07
CA GLN A 148 -11.46 3.74 9.85
C GLN A 148 -12.36 4.32 8.78
N SER A 149 -11.79 4.50 7.59
CA SER A 149 -12.57 4.81 6.41
C SER A 149 -13.50 3.64 6.09
N THR A 150 -14.72 3.95 5.67
CA THR A 150 -15.74 2.99 5.27
C THR A 150 -16.28 3.38 3.90
N GLY A 151 -16.89 2.41 3.20
CA GLY A 151 -17.54 2.66 1.92
C GLY A 151 -17.03 1.74 0.83
N TYR A 152 -16.91 2.23 -0.40
CA TYR A 152 -16.49 1.40 -1.54
C TYR A 152 -15.76 2.19 -2.62
N LEU A 153 -15.00 1.47 -3.43
CA LEU A 153 -14.49 1.90 -4.73
C LEU A 153 -14.59 0.72 -5.70
N ARG A 154 -15.27 0.88 -6.83
CA ARG A 154 -15.48 -0.18 -7.82
C ARG A 154 -15.42 0.35 -9.24
N GLY A 155 -15.09 -0.49 -10.20
CA GLY A 155 -15.09 -0.16 -11.63
C GLY A 155 -14.66 -1.34 -12.49
N THR A 156 -14.75 -1.16 -13.80
CA THR A 156 -14.43 -2.18 -14.80
C THR A 156 -12.99 -2.00 -15.29
N LEU A 157 -12.25 -3.10 -15.43
CA LEU A 157 -10.92 -3.11 -16.03
C LEU A 157 -10.95 -3.82 -17.39
N ASN A 158 -10.30 -3.26 -18.40
CA ASN A 158 -10.12 -3.91 -19.71
C ASN A 158 -9.05 -5.03 -19.70
N LEU A 159 -8.86 -5.69 -18.56
CA LEU A 159 -7.92 -6.80 -18.39
C LEU A 159 -8.71 -8.12 -18.32
N PRO A 160 -8.08 -9.27 -18.63
CA PRO A 160 -8.71 -10.59 -18.50
C PRO A 160 -8.83 -11.03 -17.02
N THR A 161 -9.44 -10.18 -16.21
CA THR A 161 -9.61 -10.29 -14.76
C THR A 161 -11.01 -9.81 -14.39
N PRO A 162 -11.59 -10.26 -13.26
CA PRO A 162 -12.86 -9.72 -12.78
C PRO A 162 -12.80 -8.20 -12.62
N ASP A 163 -13.98 -7.57 -12.58
CA ASP A 163 -14.10 -6.15 -12.24
C ASP A 163 -13.43 -5.84 -10.90
N PHE A 164 -12.90 -4.62 -10.80
CA PHE A 164 -12.29 -4.14 -9.57
C PHE A 164 -13.40 -3.78 -8.58
N SER A 165 -13.34 -4.32 -7.37
CA SER A 165 -14.28 -3.99 -6.32
C SER A 165 -13.58 -3.97 -4.98
N SER A 166 -13.59 -2.83 -4.31
CA SER A 166 -13.10 -2.68 -2.94
C SER A 166 -14.23 -2.25 -2.02
N SER A 167 -14.50 -3.04 -0.99
CA SER A 167 -15.49 -2.76 0.06
C SER A 167 -14.90 -2.06 1.29
N LYS A 168 -13.59 -1.83 1.29
CA LYS A 168 -12.84 -1.25 2.41
C LYS A 168 -11.76 -0.28 1.94
N PRO A 169 -12.13 0.77 1.18
CA PRO A 169 -11.16 1.78 0.80
C PRO A 169 -10.70 2.56 2.04
N HIS A 170 -9.42 2.90 2.04
CA HIS A 170 -8.78 3.74 3.04
C HIS A 170 -8.66 5.16 2.51
N MET A 171 -8.96 6.15 3.34
CA MET A 171 -8.80 7.56 3.02
C MET A 171 -8.00 8.27 4.11
N SER A 172 -6.94 8.98 3.73
CA SER A 172 -6.06 9.72 4.64
C SER A 172 -5.48 10.95 3.95
N PHE A 173 -4.98 11.90 4.73
CA PHE A 173 -4.18 12.99 4.19
C PHE A 173 -2.71 12.61 4.21
N THR A 174 -1.96 12.91 3.16
CA THR A 174 -0.52 12.66 3.09
C THR A 174 0.27 13.96 3.06
N GLU A 175 1.56 13.87 3.37
CA GLU A 175 2.54 14.91 3.07
C GLU A 175 3.38 14.51 1.84
N PRO A 176 3.54 15.40 0.82
CA PRO A 176 2.86 16.69 0.66
C PRO A 176 1.36 16.54 0.38
N GLY A 177 0.61 17.65 0.54
CA GLY A 177 -0.84 17.70 0.69
C GLY A 177 -1.70 17.08 -0.40
N PHE A 178 -2.00 15.79 -0.25
CA PHE A 178 -3.04 15.08 -1.01
C PHE A 178 -4.06 14.46 -0.05
N LEU A 179 -5.31 14.39 -0.49
CA LEU A 179 -6.25 13.39 -0.02
C LEU A 179 -5.95 12.10 -0.77
N GLN A 180 -5.43 11.10 -0.05
CA GLN A 180 -5.13 9.79 -0.58
C GLN A 180 -6.31 8.86 -0.36
N VAL A 181 -6.64 8.08 -1.38
CA VAL A 181 -7.52 6.92 -1.33
C VAL A 181 -6.71 5.70 -1.73
N VAL A 182 -6.69 4.67 -0.89
CA VAL A 182 -6.10 3.36 -1.18
C VAL A 182 -7.21 2.32 -1.14
N ALA A 183 -7.46 1.65 -2.26
CA ALA A 183 -8.46 0.61 -2.40
C ALA A 183 -7.76 -0.71 -2.75
N ASN A 184 -7.92 -1.73 -1.91
CA ASN A 184 -7.49 -3.09 -2.23
C ASN A 184 -8.68 -3.83 -2.84
N ASP A 185 -8.44 -4.54 -3.92
CA ASP A 185 -9.47 -5.34 -4.57
C ASP A 185 -9.90 -6.51 -3.69
N ASP A 186 -11.20 -6.69 -3.50
CA ASP A 186 -11.80 -7.78 -2.73
C ASP A 186 -11.68 -9.12 -3.47
N ASN A 187 -11.51 -9.08 -4.80
CA ASN A 187 -11.28 -10.23 -5.67
C ASN A 187 -9.79 -10.64 -5.73
N ASP A 188 -8.99 -10.24 -4.73
CA ASP A 188 -7.55 -10.42 -4.63
C ASP A 188 -7.09 -11.83 -5.04
N ASP A 189 -6.43 -11.94 -6.20
CA ASP A 189 -5.65 -13.14 -6.53
C ASP A 189 -4.36 -13.07 -5.70
N LYS A 190 -4.13 -14.09 -4.86
CA LYS A 190 -2.92 -14.22 -4.04
C LYS A 190 -1.63 -14.08 -4.84
N ASN A 191 -1.66 -14.34 -6.16
CA ASN A 191 -0.51 -14.28 -7.05
C ASN A 191 -0.42 -12.99 -7.88
N ALA A 192 -1.47 -12.16 -7.90
CA ALA A 192 -1.52 -10.92 -8.67
C ALA A 192 -2.42 -9.89 -7.95
N PRO A 193 -2.03 -9.47 -6.73
CA PRO A 193 -2.86 -8.58 -5.94
C PRO A 193 -3.06 -7.24 -6.63
N ARG A 194 -4.29 -6.70 -6.51
CA ARG A 194 -4.68 -5.46 -7.18
C ARG A 194 -4.95 -4.36 -6.17
N HIS A 195 -4.27 -3.23 -6.34
CA HIS A 195 -4.41 -2.05 -5.48
C HIS A 195 -4.57 -0.80 -6.32
N LEU A 196 -5.55 0.03 -6.00
CA LEU A 196 -5.76 1.32 -6.65
C LEU A 196 -5.47 2.44 -5.66
N TRP A 197 -4.61 3.36 -6.08
CA TRP A 197 -4.25 4.57 -5.35
C TRP A 197 -4.77 5.77 -6.13
N LEU A 198 -5.56 6.62 -5.47
CA LEU A 198 -6.04 7.89 -6.00
C LEU A 198 -5.56 9.00 -5.06
N HIS A 199 -4.87 9.98 -5.60
CA HIS A 199 -4.39 11.16 -4.87
C HIS A 199 -5.01 12.41 -5.48
N ILE A 200 -5.79 13.12 -4.67
CA ILE A 200 -6.42 14.40 -5.03
C ILE A 200 -5.67 15.51 -4.29
N PRO A 201 -5.08 16.51 -4.98
CA PRO A 201 -4.41 17.62 -4.31
C PRO A 201 -5.37 18.32 -3.33
N THR A 202 -4.91 18.59 -2.10
CA THR A 202 -5.79 19.19 -1.07
C THR A 202 -6.29 20.58 -1.48
N SER A 203 -5.48 21.32 -2.23
CA SER A 203 -5.84 22.63 -2.81
C SER A 203 -7.01 22.57 -3.78
N LYS A 204 -7.32 21.39 -4.32
CA LYS A 204 -8.36 21.16 -5.33
C LYS A 204 -9.62 20.51 -4.76
N LEU A 205 -9.71 20.27 -3.46
CA LEU A 205 -10.86 19.58 -2.85
C LEU A 205 -12.19 20.33 -2.97
N GLY A 206 -12.16 21.63 -3.28
CA GLY A 206 -13.35 22.43 -3.59
C GLY A 206 -13.82 22.33 -5.05
N GLU A 207 -13.04 21.70 -5.93
CA GLU A 207 -13.41 21.50 -7.32
C GLU A 207 -14.33 20.28 -7.49
N LYS A 208 -15.04 20.21 -8.62
CA LYS A 208 -15.97 19.10 -8.93
C LYS A 208 -15.37 18.05 -9.86
N THR A 209 -14.42 18.46 -10.68
CA THR A 209 -13.84 17.64 -11.74
C THR A 209 -12.37 17.97 -11.84
N LEU A 210 -11.52 16.96 -11.75
CA LEU A 210 -10.08 17.10 -12.00
C LEU A 210 -9.65 16.17 -13.12
N PRO A 211 -8.84 16.65 -14.06
CA PRO A 211 -8.15 15.77 -14.99
C PRO A 211 -7.18 14.86 -14.22
N ILE A 212 -6.92 13.68 -14.77
CA ILE A 212 -5.88 12.77 -14.28
C ILE A 212 -4.71 12.83 -15.24
N SER A 213 -3.51 12.97 -14.68
CA SER A 213 -2.29 12.97 -15.46
C SER A 213 -1.14 12.38 -14.64
N PRO A 214 0.01 12.06 -15.27
CA PRO A 214 1.19 11.67 -14.52
C PRO A 214 1.89 12.87 -13.87
N SER A 215 1.49 14.11 -14.20
CA SER A 215 2.06 15.34 -13.66
C SER A 215 1.84 15.45 -12.15
N GLU A 216 2.82 16.01 -11.46
CA GLU A 216 2.83 16.20 -10.01
C GLU A 216 2.87 17.69 -9.65
N ASP A 217 2.40 18.53 -10.58
CA ASP A 217 2.28 19.99 -10.45
C ASP A 217 1.23 20.44 -9.42
N GLY A 218 0.41 19.52 -8.90
CA GLY A 218 -0.69 19.82 -7.99
C GLY A 218 -1.96 20.34 -8.69
N ASP A 219 -1.98 20.38 -10.02
CA ASP A 219 -3.15 20.78 -10.81
C ASP A 219 -4.02 19.61 -11.25
N THR A 220 -3.47 18.39 -11.24
CA THR A 220 -4.18 17.19 -11.66
C THR A 220 -4.27 16.15 -10.55
N ALA A 221 -5.28 15.30 -10.62
CA ALA A 221 -5.35 14.11 -9.78
C ALA A 221 -4.36 13.06 -10.30
N VAL A 222 -3.88 12.25 -9.36
CA VAL A 222 -2.85 11.26 -9.59
C VAL A 222 -3.45 9.89 -9.31
N VAL A 223 -3.33 8.95 -10.26
CA VAL A 223 -3.86 7.58 -10.08
C VAL A 223 -2.84 6.53 -10.46
N THR A 224 -2.71 5.52 -9.60
CA THR A 224 -1.85 4.36 -9.82
C THR A 224 -2.62 3.08 -9.54
N LEU A 225 -2.62 2.16 -10.50
CA LEU A 225 -3.08 0.79 -10.31
C LEU A 225 -1.87 -0.12 -10.19
N ILE A 226 -1.73 -0.80 -9.06
CA ILE A 226 -0.76 -1.88 -8.85
C ILE A 226 -1.46 -3.19 -9.18
N ALA A 227 -0.91 -3.94 -10.13
CA ALA A 227 -1.30 -5.32 -10.43
C ALA A 227 -0.01 -6.12 -10.69
N LYS A 228 0.09 -6.87 -11.80
CA LYS A 228 1.35 -7.52 -12.22
C LYS A 228 2.53 -6.54 -12.34
N VAL A 229 2.21 -5.30 -12.72
CA VAL A 229 3.13 -4.16 -12.82
C VAL A 229 2.45 -2.92 -12.25
N PHE A 230 3.21 -1.84 -12.10
CA PHE A 230 2.70 -0.52 -11.71
C PHE A 230 2.18 0.22 -12.94
N TYR A 231 0.88 0.44 -12.99
CA TYR A 231 0.20 1.21 -14.04
C TYR A 231 -0.08 2.62 -13.55
N ARG A 232 0.71 3.58 -14.02
CA ARG A 232 0.49 5.01 -13.76
C ARG A 232 -0.46 5.59 -14.78
N ALA A 233 -1.60 6.13 -14.34
CA ALA A 233 -2.55 6.75 -15.24
C ALA A 233 -1.89 7.90 -16.01
N THR A 234 -2.05 7.88 -17.33
CA THR A 234 -1.54 8.93 -18.22
C THR A 234 -2.62 9.93 -18.62
N SER A 235 -3.88 9.54 -18.50
CA SER A 235 -5.04 10.38 -18.77
C SER A 235 -6.26 9.89 -18.00
N GLY A 236 -7.27 10.76 -17.86
CA GLY A 236 -8.53 10.40 -17.24
C GLY A 236 -9.21 11.58 -16.59
N THR A 237 -10.22 11.29 -15.78
CA THR A 237 -10.97 12.28 -15.02
C THR A 237 -11.49 11.66 -13.73
N VAL A 238 -11.40 12.42 -12.65
CA VAL A 238 -12.14 12.17 -11.41
C VAL A 238 -13.18 13.26 -11.25
N ASN A 239 -14.45 12.86 -11.17
CA ASN A 239 -15.53 13.76 -10.75
C ASN A 239 -15.83 13.45 -9.29
N PHE A 240 -15.83 14.44 -8.41
CA PHE A 240 -15.98 14.19 -6.99
C PHE A 240 -16.66 15.33 -6.25
N THR A 241 -17.03 15.04 -5.01
CA THR A 241 -17.41 16.00 -4.01
C THR A 241 -16.77 15.55 -2.70
N TYR A 242 -16.07 16.46 -2.04
CA TYR A 242 -15.53 16.24 -0.72
C TYR A 242 -16.27 17.10 0.30
N ASP A 243 -16.95 16.45 1.24
CA ASP A 243 -17.56 17.11 2.39
C ASP A 243 -16.59 17.07 3.57
N GLU A 244 -16.05 18.24 3.93
CA GLU A 244 -15.09 18.37 5.01
C GLU A 244 -15.71 18.11 6.39
N HIS A 245 -17.00 18.38 6.59
CA HIS A 245 -17.66 18.14 7.87
C HIS A 245 -17.92 16.65 8.08
N LEU A 246 -18.37 15.96 7.03
CA LEU A 246 -18.64 14.52 7.06
C LEU A 246 -17.40 13.67 6.84
N LYS A 247 -16.27 14.28 6.44
CA LYS A 247 -15.07 13.59 5.95
C LYS A 247 -15.47 12.55 4.91
N LYS A 248 -16.27 12.97 3.94
CA LYS A 248 -16.90 12.10 2.95
C LYS A 248 -16.48 12.50 1.54
N LEU A 249 -15.97 11.53 0.79
CA LEU A 249 -15.59 11.66 -0.60
C LEU A 249 -16.50 10.77 -1.46
N THR A 250 -17.21 11.36 -2.41
CA THR A 250 -18.09 10.64 -3.34
C THR A 250 -17.81 11.05 -4.77
N GLY A 251 -17.95 10.13 -5.72
CA GLY A 251 -17.72 10.48 -7.11
C GLY A 251 -17.56 9.31 -8.07
N THR A 252 -17.02 9.64 -9.24
CA THR A 252 -16.72 8.71 -10.32
C THR A 252 -15.28 8.83 -10.76
N LEU A 253 -14.69 7.73 -11.21
CA LEU A 253 -13.32 7.65 -11.64
C LEU A 253 -13.21 6.95 -13.00
N ASN A 254 -12.57 7.59 -13.97
CA ASN A 254 -12.20 6.93 -15.22
C ASN A 254 -10.77 7.31 -15.57
N PHE A 255 -9.95 6.33 -15.93
CA PHE A 255 -8.57 6.61 -16.33
C PHE A 255 -8.06 5.61 -17.34
N SER A 256 -7.00 6.01 -18.02
CA SER A 256 -6.26 5.15 -18.94
C SER A 256 -4.77 5.26 -18.67
N VAL A 257 -4.10 4.14 -18.87
CA VAL A 257 -2.66 3.98 -18.74
C VAL A 257 -2.17 3.54 -20.11
N SER A 258 -1.31 4.35 -20.71
CA SER A 258 -0.70 4.06 -22.00
C SER A 258 0.78 4.39 -21.93
N GLY A 259 1.63 3.49 -22.43
CA GLY A 259 3.06 3.68 -22.34
C GLY A 259 3.85 2.49 -22.91
N PRO A 260 5.13 2.68 -23.20
CA PRO A 260 5.98 1.60 -23.69
C PRO A 260 6.19 0.53 -22.61
N GLY A 261 6.09 -0.75 -23.01
CA GLY A 261 6.48 -1.89 -22.15
C GLY A 261 5.35 -2.59 -21.40
N HIS A 262 4.09 -2.20 -21.59
CA HIS A 262 2.93 -2.89 -21.04
C HIS A 262 1.67 -2.68 -21.90
N ASP A 263 0.65 -3.53 -21.72
CA ASP A 263 -0.65 -3.36 -22.36
C ASP A 263 -1.33 -2.06 -21.89
N ASP A 264 -2.15 -1.46 -22.76
CA ASP A 264 -3.00 -0.32 -22.40
C ASP A 264 -4.05 -0.78 -21.38
N VAL A 265 -4.10 -0.09 -20.24
CA VAL A 265 -5.09 -0.36 -19.19
C VAL A 265 -6.11 0.76 -19.15
N VAL A 266 -7.39 0.41 -19.14
CA VAL A 266 -8.52 1.32 -19.02
C VAL A 266 -9.34 0.88 -17.82
N PHE A 267 -9.59 1.84 -16.94
CA PHE A 267 -10.53 1.71 -15.83
C PHE A 267 -11.75 2.57 -16.14
N SER A 268 -12.91 1.93 -16.31
CA SER A 268 -14.17 2.59 -16.68
C SER A 268 -15.24 2.38 -15.62
N ASP A 269 -16.29 3.21 -15.70
CA ASP A 269 -17.49 3.10 -14.86
C ASP A 269 -17.18 3.12 -13.37
N GLY A 270 -16.08 3.79 -13.01
CA GLY A 270 -15.61 3.87 -11.65
C GLY A 270 -16.59 4.66 -10.79
N SER A 271 -16.91 4.12 -9.62
CA SER A 271 -17.72 4.80 -8.60
C SER A 271 -17.11 4.60 -7.22
N PHE A 272 -17.14 5.64 -6.40
CA PHE A 272 -16.69 5.58 -5.03
C PHE A 272 -17.59 6.40 -4.10
N GLU A 273 -17.72 5.90 -2.88
CA GLU A 273 -18.27 6.60 -1.73
C GLU A 273 -17.46 6.18 -0.53
N ILE A 274 -16.77 7.12 0.11
CA ILE A 274 -15.82 6.85 1.18
C ILE A 274 -16.06 7.85 2.29
N THR A 275 -16.20 7.36 3.53
CA THR A 275 -16.46 8.19 4.71
C THR A 275 -15.46 7.88 5.81
N GLY A 276 -14.93 8.92 6.44
CA GLY A 276 -13.96 8.83 7.54
C GLY A 276 -12.52 8.96 7.06
N LEU A 277 -11.69 9.59 7.89
CA LEU A 277 -10.25 9.70 7.69
C LEU A 277 -9.53 8.77 8.67
N SER A 278 -8.53 8.08 8.16
CA SER A 278 -7.54 7.40 8.99
C SER A 278 -6.38 8.35 9.29
N GLU A 279 -5.72 8.18 10.42
CA GLU A 279 -4.44 8.86 10.67
C GLU A 279 -3.38 8.33 9.69
N ALA A 280 -2.50 9.23 9.26
CA ALA A 280 -1.36 8.93 8.38
C ALA A 280 -0.17 8.40 9.18
#